data_AF-A0A0G0VYW9-F1
#
_entry.id   AF-A0A0G0VYW9-F1
#
_cell.length_a   1.000
_cell.length_b   1.000
_cell.length_c   1.000
_cell.angle_alpha   90.00
_cell.angle_beta   90.00
_cell.angle_gamma   90.00
#
_symmetry.space_group_name_H-M   'P 1'
#
loop_
_entity.id
_entity.type
_entity.pdbx_description
1 polymer ?
#
loop_
_entity_poly.entity_id
_entity_poly.type
_entity_poly.pdbx_seq_one_letter_code
_entity_poly.pdbx_strand_id
1 'polypeptide(L)'
;MLWSVNVEKLDVDRNKSYVITQSLNHGNVKILEWIFKNFSKDEIVSEIINPMRGVWYPRVLNYWQKKLEVKIPEEKYQKAIKRLYDVKNNQNVLANN
;
A
#
# COMPACT_ATOMS: atom_id res chain seq x y z
N MET A 1 10.14 -16.97 -0.65
CA MET A 1 11.15 -15.94 -0.34
C MET A 1 11.07 -14.86 -1.42
N LEU A 2 10.87 -13.60 -1.04
CA LEU A 2 10.87 -12.43 -1.94
C LEU A 2 11.85 -11.41 -1.34
N TRP A 3 13.12 -11.81 -1.21
CA TRP A 3 14.15 -10.98 -0.54
C TRP A 3 15.48 -10.91 -1.28
N SER A 4 15.59 -11.45 -2.49
CA SER A 4 16.81 -11.37 -3.31
C SER A 4 16.59 -10.63 -4.63
N VAL A 5 15.49 -9.88 -4.76
CA VAL A 5 15.40 -8.94 -5.87
C VAL A 5 16.24 -7.74 -5.45
N ASN A 6 17.47 -7.70 -5.97
CA ASN A 6 18.38 -6.56 -5.92
C ASN A 6 17.59 -5.25 -6.09
N VAL A 7 17.28 -4.63 -4.97
CA VAL A 7 16.60 -3.31 -4.91
C VAL A 7 17.48 -2.26 -5.59
N GLU A 8 18.80 -2.53 -5.65
CA GLU A 8 19.83 -1.75 -6.33
C GLU A 8 19.73 -1.76 -7.87
N LYS A 9 19.00 -2.71 -8.47
CA LYS A 9 18.77 -2.76 -9.94
C LYS A 9 17.36 -2.39 -10.36
N LEU A 10 16.47 -2.08 -9.41
CA LEU A 10 15.20 -1.46 -9.76
C LEU A 10 15.51 -0.02 -10.12
N ASP A 11 15.22 0.37 -11.35
CA ASP A 11 15.25 1.74 -11.83
C ASP A 11 14.26 2.54 -10.96
N VAL A 12 14.74 3.09 -9.83
CA VAL A 12 13.92 3.61 -8.71
C VAL A 12 13.01 4.73 -9.21
N ASP A 13 13.47 5.50 -10.21
CA ASP A 13 12.67 6.54 -10.85
C ASP A 13 11.52 6.00 -11.71
N ARG A 14 11.68 4.84 -12.37
CA ARG A 14 10.59 4.23 -13.17
C ARG A 14 9.58 3.46 -12.33
N ASN A 15 9.95 3.02 -11.12
CA ASN A 15 9.15 2.13 -10.29
C ASN A 15 8.90 2.63 -8.86
N LYS A 16 9.12 3.93 -8.59
CA LYS A 16 8.92 4.54 -7.27
C LYS A 16 7.58 4.20 -6.62
N SER A 17 6.47 4.33 -7.36
CA SER A 17 5.13 4.01 -6.84
C SER A 17 5.01 2.57 -6.38
N TYR A 18 5.61 1.64 -7.13
CA TYR A 18 5.65 0.23 -6.76
C TYR A 18 6.51 0.01 -5.50
N VAL A 19 7.70 0.60 -5.44
CA VAL A 19 8.62 0.48 -4.29
C VAL A 19 7.96 1.01 -3.01
N ILE A 20 7.37 2.20 -3.06
CA ILE A 20 6.65 2.80 -1.93
C ILE A 20 5.47 1.91 -1.54
N THR A 21 4.61 1.53 -2.50
CA THR A 21 3.42 0.71 -2.23
C THR A 21 3.76 -0.65 -1.63
N GLN A 22 4.76 -1.35 -2.15
CA GLN A 22 5.17 -2.66 -1.61
C GLN A 22 5.79 -2.52 -0.23
N SER A 23 6.64 -1.51 -0.03
CA SER A 23 7.29 -1.26 1.25
C SER A 23 6.29 -0.88 2.33
N LEU A 24 5.26 -0.11 2.01
CA LEU A 24 4.19 0.22 2.96
C LEU A 24 3.31 -0.98 3.28
N ASN A 25 3.04 -1.87 2.32
CA ASN A 25 2.25 -3.10 2.51
C ASN A 25 2.97 -4.19 3.31
N HIS A 26 4.29 -4.30 3.16
CA HIS A 26 5.06 -5.48 3.62
C HIS A 26 6.28 -5.15 4.47
N GLY A 27 6.66 -3.88 4.57
CA GLY A 27 7.92 -3.44 5.18
C GLY A 27 7.96 -3.70 6.67
N ASN A 28 9.13 -4.14 7.12
CA ASN A 28 9.51 -4.08 8.53
C ASN A 28 10.06 -2.68 8.87
N VAL A 29 10.41 -2.45 10.14
CA VAL A 29 10.92 -1.14 10.61
C VAL A 29 12.07 -0.62 9.75
N LYS A 30 13.07 -1.46 9.42
CA LYS A 30 14.23 -1.05 8.61
C LYS A 30 13.84 -0.59 7.20
N ILE A 31 12.89 -1.30 6.57
CA ILE A 31 12.38 -0.94 5.24
C ILE A 31 11.62 0.39 5.30
N LEU A 32 10.78 0.58 6.33
CA LEU A 32 10.04 1.82 6.50
C LEU A 32 10.97 3.01 6.77
N GLU A 33 11.99 2.85 7.61
CA GLU A 33 13.03 3.86 7.82
C GLU A 33 13.74 4.23 6.52
N TRP A 34 14.08 3.25 5.68
CA TRP A 34 14.68 3.51 4.38
C TRP A 34 13.72 4.30 3.47
N ILE A 35 12.44 3.95 3.42
CA ILE A 35 11.44 4.69 2.62
C ILE A 35 11.35 6.15 3.10
N PHE A 36 11.22 6.39 4.40
CA PHE A 36 11.11 7.75 4.94
C PHE A 36 12.38 8.58 4.79
N LYS A 37 13.53 7.94 4.57
CA LYS A 37 14.81 8.61 4.27
C LYS A 37 14.97 8.96 2.79
N ASN A 38 14.46 8.12 1.89
CA ASN A 38 14.72 8.24 0.45
C ASN A 38 13.58 8.89 -0.35
N PHE A 39 12.37 8.91 0.20
CA PHE A 39 11.21 9.56 -0.42
C PHE A 39 10.69 10.66 0.48
N SER A 40 10.31 11.79 -0.13
CA SER A 40 9.66 12.87 0.59
C SER A 40 8.29 12.45 1.10
N LYS A 41 7.81 13.16 2.13
CA LYS A 41 6.48 12.94 2.69
C LYS A 41 5.39 13.07 1.62
N ASP A 42 5.50 14.04 0.72
CA ASP A 42 4.50 14.30 -0.32
C ASP A 42 4.42 13.18 -1.34
N GLU A 43 5.56 12.57 -1.68
CA GLU A 43 5.61 11.40 -2.56
C GLU A 43 4.92 10.20 -1.92
N ILE A 44 5.17 9.95 -0.63
CA ILE A 44 4.53 8.87 0.11
C ILE A 44 3.02 9.12 0.24
N VAL A 45 2.63 10.35 0.58
CA VAL A 45 1.22 10.76 0.68
C VAL A 45 0.51 10.63 -0.68
N SER A 46 1.17 10.98 -1.78
CA SER A 46 0.61 10.83 -3.13
C SER A 46 0.24 9.38 -3.43
N GLU A 47 1.05 8.41 -3.00
CA GLU A 47 0.75 6.97 -3.16
C GLU A 47 -0.42 6.50 -2.28
N ILE A 48 -0.67 7.15 -1.15
CA ILE A 48 -1.85 6.87 -0.32
C ILE A 48 -3.12 7.52 -0.88
N ILE A 49 -3.01 8.74 -1.43
CA ILE A 49 -4.13 9.48 -2.01
C ILE A 49 -4.55 8.91 -3.38
N ASN A 50 -3.59 8.40 -4.15
CA ASN A 50 -3.79 7.77 -5.46
C ASN A 50 -3.26 6.34 -5.44
N PRO A 51 -3.86 5.45 -4.64
CA PRO A 51 -3.32 4.12 -4.44
C PRO A 51 -3.38 3.29 -5.71
N MET A 52 -2.29 2.55 -5.96
CA MET A 52 -2.24 1.53 -7.01
C MET A 52 -3.40 0.54 -6.88
N ARG A 53 -4.01 0.18 -8.01
CA ARG A 53 -5.19 -0.70 -8.03
C ARG A 53 -4.82 -2.15 -7.70
N GLY A 54 -5.65 -2.82 -6.90
CA GLY A 54 -5.57 -4.27 -6.70
C GLY A 54 -4.39 -4.79 -5.88
N VAL A 55 -3.63 -3.93 -5.19
CA VAL A 55 -2.38 -4.32 -4.52
C VAL A 55 -2.35 -4.04 -3.01
N TRP A 56 -3.30 -3.26 -2.48
CA TRP A 56 -3.29 -2.87 -1.08
C TRP A 56 -3.98 -3.88 -0.17
N TYR A 57 -3.41 -4.06 1.01
CA TYR A 57 -4.12 -4.69 2.11
C TYR A 57 -5.02 -3.66 2.81
N PRO A 58 -6.31 -3.95 3.04
CA PRO A 58 -7.26 -3.00 3.64
C PRO A 58 -6.76 -2.40 4.94
N ARG A 59 -6.24 -3.26 5.85
CA ARG A 59 -5.73 -2.82 7.16
C ARG A 59 -4.55 -1.87 7.04
N VAL A 60 -3.70 -2.07 6.04
CA VAL A 60 -2.51 -1.24 5.83
C VAL A 60 -2.87 0.11 5.22
N LEU A 61 -3.71 0.12 4.18
CA LEU A 61 -4.16 1.38 3.57
C LEU A 61 -4.95 2.23 4.58
N ASN A 62 -5.78 1.61 5.42
CA ASN A 62 -6.46 2.29 6.53
C ASN A 62 -5.50 2.83 7.59
N TYR A 63 -4.46 2.06 7.94
CA TYR A 63 -3.44 2.50 8.89
C TYR A 63 -2.75 3.77 8.38
N TRP A 64 -2.29 3.78 7.13
CA TRP A 64 -1.56 4.92 6.58
C TRP A 64 -2.46 6.14 6.33
N GLN A 65 -3.72 5.94 5.90
CA GLN A 65 -4.71 7.02 5.86
C GLN A 65 -4.86 7.69 7.23
N LYS A 66 -5.01 6.90 8.30
CA LYS A 66 -5.12 7.44 9.67
C LYS A 66 -3.81 8.09 10.14
N LYS A 67 -2.67 7.45 9.90
CA LYS A 67 -1.35 7.92 10.38
C LYS A 67 -0.92 9.23 9.72
N LEU A 68 -1.30 9.43 8.45
CA LEU A 68 -0.98 10.61 7.67
C LEU A 68 -2.14 11.61 7.58
N GLU A 69 -3.26 11.32 8.25
CA GLU A 69 -4.47 12.14 8.29
C GLU A 69 -5.02 12.47 6.89
N VAL A 70 -4.97 11.49 5.99
CA VAL A 70 -5.49 11.59 4.62
C VAL A 70 -6.69 10.66 4.44
N LYS A 71 -7.64 11.08 3.61
CA LYS A 71 -8.82 10.29 3.26
C LYS A 71 -9.01 10.26 1.76
N ILE A 72 -9.28 9.09 1.21
CA ILE A 72 -9.60 8.93 -0.22
C ILE A 72 -11.07 8.60 -0.43
N PRO A 73 -11.63 8.89 -1.62
CA PRO A 73 -12.97 8.46 -1.99
C PRO A 73 -13.12 6.93 -1.93
N GLU A 74 -14.28 6.46 -1.48
CA GLU A 74 -14.58 5.03 -1.32
C GLU A 74 -14.33 4.24 -2.62
N GLU A 75 -14.70 4.81 -3.77
CA GLU A 75 -14.47 4.19 -5.08
C GLU A 75 -12.97 3.93 -5.35
N LYS A 76 -12.09 4.88 -5.00
CA LYS A 76 -10.64 4.70 -5.15
C LYS A 76 -10.12 3.65 -4.18
N TYR A 77 -10.63 3.66 -2.95
CA TYR A 77 -10.27 2.68 -1.93
C TYR A 77 -10.61 1.25 -2.39
N GLN A 78 -11.85 1.01 -2.83
CA GLN A 78 -12.27 -0.31 -3.30
C GLN A 78 -11.46 -0.79 -4.51
N LYS A 79 -11.12 0.10 -5.45
CA LYS A 79 -10.24 -0.25 -6.58
C LYS A 79 -8.80 -0.58 -6.16
N ALA A 80 -8.34 -0.06 -5.02
CA ALA A 80 -6.99 -0.27 -4.51
C ALA A 80 -6.80 -1.62 -3.83
N ILE A 81 -7.87 -2.16 -3.23
CA ILE A 81 -7.79 -3.37 -2.42
C ILE A 81 -7.47 -4.60 -3.27
N LYS A 82 -6.59 -5.45 -2.73
CA LYS A 82 -6.30 -6.76 -3.30
C LYS A 82 -7.56 -7.62 -3.27
N ARG A 83 -8.08 -8.00 -4.44
CA ARG A 83 -9.35 -8.77 -4.62
C ARG A 83 -9.52 -10.00 -3.70
N LEU A 84 -8.42 -10.67 -3.32
CA LEU A 84 -8.47 -11.79 -2.36
C LEU A 84 -9.04 -11.40 -0.98
N TYR A 85 -8.93 -10.13 -0.59
CA TYR A 85 -9.51 -9.59 0.64
C TYR A 85 -10.99 -9.23 0.47
N ASP A 86 -11.41 -8.73 -0.69
CA ASP A 86 -12.81 -8.37 -0.95
C ASP A 86 -13.74 -9.59 -0.86
N VAL A 87 -13.32 -10.73 -1.44
CA VAL A 87 -14.12 -11.96 -1.44
C VAL A 87 -14.32 -12.51 -0.02
N LYS A 88 -13.29 -12.48 0.83
CA LYS A 88 -13.40 -12.95 2.22
C LYS A 88 -14.31 -12.07 3.07
N ASN A 89 -14.27 -10.75 2.90
CA ASN A 89 -15.16 -9.86 3.63
C ASN A 89 -16.62 -10.05 3.20
N ASN A 90 -16.89 -10.25 1.91
CA ASN A 90 -18.24 -10.51 1.43
C ASN A 90 -18.82 -11.83 1.94
N GLN A 91 -18.02 -12.89 2.11
CA GLN A 91 -18.51 -14.14 2.70
C GLN A 91 -18.79 -14.04 4.21
N ASN A 92 -18.02 -13.22 4.93
CA ASN A 92 -18.32 -12.96 6.35
C ASN A 92 -19.61 -12.15 6.54
N VAL A 93 -19.98 -11.28 5.60
CA VAL A 93 -21.25 -10.53 5.66
C VAL A 93 -22.45 -11.44 5.34
N LEU A 94 -22.29 -12.38 4.41
CA LEU A 94 -23.36 -13.34 4.05
C LEU A 94 -23.54 -14.46 5.09
N ALA A 95 -22.51 -14.79 5.86
CA ALA A 95 -22.58 -15.82 6.91
C ALA A 95 -23.16 -15.32 8.25
N ASN A 96 -23.39 -14.00 8.40
CA ASN A 96 -23.89 -13.37 9.62
C ASN A 96 -25.30 -12.73 9.44
N ASN A 97 -26.03 -13.09 8.38
CA ASN A 97 -27.41 -12.68 8.11
C ASN A 97 -28.34 -13.89 8.04
#